data_AF-A0A5C7I958-F1
#
_entry.id   AF-A0A5C7I958-F1
#
_cell.length_a   1.000
_cell.length_b   1.000
_cell.length_c   1.000
_cell.angle_alpha   90.00
_cell.angle_beta   90.00
_cell.angle_gamma   90.00
#
_symmetry.space_group_name_H-M   'P 1'
#
loop_
_entity.id
_entity.type
_entity.pdbx_description
1 polymer ?
#
loop_
_entity_poly.entity_id
_entity_poly.type
_entity_poly.pdbx_seq_one_letter_code
_entity_poly.pdbx_strand_id
1 'polypeptide(L)'
;MVFTSSLGGSSVPEDSKAGISYSAIFVAAKVAEYLVAPIARLFGYLWNHKNNFENLKNEVKKVEGRRDSVQHSVEDARRNGEEIQNIVKSWLDSVKNTIDEASELINGDDHHQQQQADMKCFKGSCTNLKKRYQHSQKAARLKAGVAGVRKEAGKFKKVSYLTIPEETWMESSNNNNTFEARKYILKNIIDALSNHDVDWVGIYGMGGVGKTTLAKEVVRQSKQDKLFGEIVFLEVYQTPDIKKIQEEIADRLGLEFYEKTDSGRARTV
;
A
#
# COMPACT_ATOMS: atom_id res chain seq x y z
N MET A 1 -60.44 -10.33 96.23
CA MET A 1 -60.18 -10.90 94.89
C MET A 1 -58.69 -10.78 94.66
N VAL A 2 -58.03 -11.93 94.63
CA VAL A 2 -56.62 -12.18 94.29
C VAL A 2 -56.39 -11.68 92.84
N PHE A 3 -55.28 -11.01 92.48
CA PHE A 3 -54.04 -11.63 92.01
C PHE A 3 -52.78 -10.76 92.20
N THR A 4 -51.72 -11.47 92.54
CA THR A 4 -50.29 -11.14 92.67
C THR A 4 -49.61 -10.98 91.30
N SER A 5 -48.47 -10.26 91.22
CA SER A 5 -47.12 -10.82 90.94
C SER A 5 -46.13 -9.62 90.92
N SER A 6 -45.12 -9.53 91.79
CA SER A 6 -43.83 -10.24 91.91
C SER A 6 -42.75 -9.82 90.90
N LEU A 7 -41.83 -8.97 91.41
CA LEU A 7 -40.36 -8.90 91.25
C LEU A 7 -39.66 -9.43 89.98
N GLY A 8 -38.79 -8.56 89.45
CA GLY A 8 -37.40 -8.93 89.11
C GLY A 8 -36.99 -8.70 87.66
N GLY A 9 -35.87 -7.99 87.46
CA GLY A 9 -35.10 -8.06 86.21
C GLY A 9 -34.56 -6.72 85.73
N SER A 10 -33.36 -6.37 86.18
CA SER A 10 -32.51 -5.41 85.50
C SER A 10 -32.00 -6.02 84.20
N SER A 11 -32.24 -5.39 83.06
CA SER A 11 -31.44 -5.59 81.84
C SER A 11 -31.50 -4.33 81.00
N VAL A 12 -30.36 -3.64 80.97
CA VAL A 12 -30.02 -2.60 80.00
C VAL A 12 -30.30 -3.10 78.59
N PRO A 13 -30.88 -2.31 77.67
CA PRO A 13 -30.94 -2.70 76.27
C PRO A 13 -29.53 -2.59 75.68
N GLU A 14 -28.95 -3.75 75.39
CA GLU A 14 -27.74 -3.92 74.61
C GLU A 14 -28.04 -3.49 73.16
N ASP A 15 -27.59 -2.29 72.79
CA ASP A 15 -27.61 -1.78 71.41
C ASP A 15 -26.68 -2.62 70.52
N SER A 16 -27.17 -3.76 70.03
CA SER A 16 -26.50 -4.50 68.94
C SER A 16 -26.81 -3.84 67.59
N LYS A 17 -26.34 -2.60 67.39
CA LYS A 17 -26.18 -2.08 66.03
C LYS A 17 -24.98 -2.80 65.41
N ALA A 18 -25.26 -3.63 64.41
CA ALA A 18 -24.26 -4.29 63.57
C ALA A 18 -23.22 -3.27 63.09
N GLY A 19 -22.05 -3.27 63.74
CA GLY A 19 -20.96 -2.35 63.46
C GLY A 19 -20.26 -2.76 62.18
N ILE A 20 -20.63 -2.13 61.06
CA ILE A 20 -19.71 -2.06 59.93
C ILE A 20 -18.57 -1.13 60.38
N SER A 21 -17.40 -1.71 60.66
CA SER A 21 -16.21 -0.94 61.05
C SER A 21 -15.93 0.16 60.03
N TYR A 22 -15.61 1.38 60.49
CA TYR A 22 -15.27 2.52 59.64
C TYR A 22 -14.14 2.19 58.65
N SER A 23 -13.24 1.27 59.02
CA SER A 23 -12.20 0.73 58.15
C SER A 23 -12.75 -0.05 56.95
N ALA A 24 -13.83 -0.80 57.12
CA ALA A 24 -14.48 -1.55 56.04
C ALA A 24 -15.18 -0.61 55.03
N ILE A 25 -15.80 0.46 55.53
CA ILE A 25 -16.41 1.51 54.68
C ILE A 25 -15.32 2.24 53.88
N PHE A 26 -14.20 2.59 54.52
CA PHE A 26 -13.08 3.27 53.87
C PHE A 26 -12.40 2.40 52.80
N VAL A 27 -12.16 1.11 53.09
CA VAL A 27 -11.62 0.15 52.13
C VAL A 27 -12.57 -0.03 50.94
N ALA A 28 -13.88 -0.18 51.19
CA ALA A 28 -14.87 -0.30 50.12
C ALA A 28 -14.92 0.96 49.22
N ALA A 29 -14.83 2.15 49.80
CA ALA A 29 -14.79 3.41 49.05
C ALA A 29 -13.52 3.51 48.18
N LYS A 30 -12.35 3.14 48.72
CA LYS A 30 -11.10 3.12 47.94
C LYS A 30 -11.13 2.11 46.80
N VAL A 31 -11.65 0.91 47.05
CA VAL A 31 -11.84 -0.11 46.01
C VAL A 31 -12.80 0.39 44.93
N ALA A 32 -13.88 1.08 45.30
CA ALA A 32 -14.81 1.67 44.34
C ALA A 32 -14.14 2.71 43.43
N GLU A 33 -13.30 3.61 43.98
CA GLU A 33 -12.53 4.60 43.19
C GLU A 33 -11.64 3.94 42.12
N TYR A 34 -10.98 2.82 42.43
CA TYR A 34 -10.15 2.07 41.46
C TYR A 34 -10.96 1.35 40.38
N LEU A 35 -12.21 0.97 40.67
CA LEU A 35 -13.08 0.26 39.74
C LEU A 35 -13.84 1.20 38.78
N VAL A 36 -14.03 2.47 39.16
CA VAL A 36 -14.77 3.46 38.34
C VAL A 36 -14.09 3.71 36.99
N ALA A 37 -12.77 3.88 36.94
CA ALA A 37 -12.09 4.21 35.68
C ALA A 37 -12.13 3.08 34.63
N PRO A 38 -11.87 1.80 34.97
CA PRO A 38 -12.07 0.67 34.06
C PRO A 38 -13.54 0.52 33.59
N ILE A 39 -14.49 0.69 34.51
CA ILE A 39 -15.93 0.57 34.22
C ILE A 39 -16.40 1.72 33.32
N ALA A 40 -15.99 2.96 33.60
CA ALA A 40 -16.29 4.11 32.76
C ALA A 40 -15.69 3.99 31.36
N ARG A 41 -14.50 3.39 31.21
CA ARG A 41 -13.91 3.06 29.90
C ARG A 41 -14.76 2.01 29.17
N LEU A 42 -15.17 0.93 29.84
CA LEU A 42 -16.05 -0.11 29.27
C LEU A 42 -17.39 0.48 28.79
N PHE A 43 -18.05 1.29 29.62
CA PHE A 43 -19.29 1.99 29.26
C PHE A 43 -19.08 3.04 28.16
N GLY A 44 -17.93 3.74 28.15
CA GLY A 44 -17.56 4.69 27.12
C GLY A 44 -17.48 4.05 25.73
N TYR A 45 -16.89 2.86 25.60
CA TYR A 45 -16.84 2.14 24.32
C TYR A 45 -18.19 1.55 23.88
N LEU A 46 -19.04 1.20 24.84
CA LEU A 46 -20.39 0.69 24.59
C LEU A 46 -21.35 1.80 24.12
N TRP A 47 -21.28 2.97 24.75
CA TRP A 47 -22.07 4.14 24.37
C TRP A 47 -21.54 4.80 23.09
N ASN A 48 -20.22 4.82 22.89
CA ASN A 48 -19.59 5.37 21.67
C ASN A 48 -19.47 4.37 20.52
N HIS A 49 -20.13 3.21 20.59
CA HIS A 49 -20.10 2.22 19.51
C HIS A 49 -20.48 2.82 18.15
N LYS A 50 -21.65 3.47 18.08
CA LYS A 50 -22.14 4.13 16.86
C LYS A 50 -21.16 5.21 16.37
N ASN A 51 -20.66 6.03 17.30
CA ASN A 51 -19.70 7.09 16.97
C ASN A 51 -18.37 6.51 16.43
N ASN A 52 -17.89 5.39 16.96
CA ASN A 52 -16.66 4.75 16.49
C ASN A 52 -16.82 4.21 15.06
N PHE A 53 -17.95 3.58 14.75
CA PHE A 53 -18.25 3.10 13.40
C PHE A 53 -18.47 4.24 12.40
N GLU A 54 -19.20 5.30 12.76
CA GLU A 54 -19.36 6.49 11.91
C GLU A 54 -18.02 7.17 11.62
N ASN A 55 -17.17 7.29 12.64
CA ASN A 55 -15.82 7.83 12.46
C ASN A 55 -14.94 6.96 11.57
N LEU A 56 -15.06 5.63 11.66
CA LEU A 56 -14.37 4.70 10.75
C LEU A 56 -14.87 4.87 9.32
N LYS A 57 -16.20 4.84 9.09
CA LYS A 57 -16.83 5.06 7.77
C LYS A 57 -16.34 6.37 7.13
N ASN A 58 -16.24 7.44 7.93
CA ASN A 58 -15.75 8.73 7.46
C ASN A 58 -14.25 8.73 7.08
N GLU A 59 -13.38 8.05 7.84
CA GLU A 59 -11.96 7.95 7.45
C GLU A 59 -11.77 7.05 6.23
N VAL A 60 -12.57 5.98 6.07
CA VAL A 60 -12.58 5.13 4.87
C VAL A 60 -12.88 5.96 3.62
N LYS A 61 -13.96 6.75 3.64
CA LYS A 61 -14.31 7.66 2.52
C LYS A 61 -13.18 8.63 2.15
N LYS A 62 -12.46 9.14 3.15
CA LYS A 62 -11.33 10.06 2.91
C LYS A 62 -10.15 9.35 2.24
N VAL A 63 -9.82 8.13 2.66
CA VAL A 63 -8.71 7.38 2.05
C VAL A 63 -9.08 6.90 0.65
N GLU A 64 -10.34 6.54 0.40
CA GLU A 64 -10.86 6.22 -0.94
C GLU A 64 -10.70 7.39 -1.92
N GLY A 65 -11.16 8.59 -1.55
CA GLY A 65 -10.98 9.76 -2.42
C GLY A 65 -9.50 10.06 -2.72
N ARG A 66 -8.61 9.80 -1.75
CA ARG A 66 -7.17 9.96 -1.98
C ARG A 66 -6.58 8.86 -2.87
N ARG A 67 -7.00 7.61 -2.69
CA ARG A 67 -6.66 6.49 -3.57
C ARG A 67 -7.06 6.80 -5.00
N ASP A 68 -8.29 7.25 -5.21
CA ASP A 68 -8.80 7.56 -6.53
C ASP A 68 -7.97 8.66 -7.19
N SER A 69 -7.64 9.74 -6.46
CA SER A 69 -6.74 10.79 -6.95
C SER A 69 -5.35 10.26 -7.35
N VAL A 70 -4.72 9.41 -6.54
CA VAL A 70 -3.42 8.81 -6.86
C VAL A 70 -3.52 7.86 -8.04
N GLN A 71 -4.62 7.09 -8.14
CA GLN A 71 -4.88 6.15 -9.21
C GLN A 71 -5.00 6.87 -10.56
N HIS A 72 -5.68 8.02 -10.62
CA HIS A 72 -5.72 8.86 -11.83
C HIS A 72 -4.32 9.29 -12.26
N SER A 73 -3.47 9.74 -11.32
CA SER A 73 -2.08 10.11 -11.65
C SER A 73 -1.23 8.92 -12.10
N VAL A 74 -1.50 7.72 -11.58
CA VAL A 74 -0.85 6.48 -12.03
C VAL A 74 -1.28 6.14 -13.46
N GLU A 75 -2.55 6.33 -13.81
CA GLU A 75 -3.06 6.10 -15.15
C GLU A 75 -2.50 7.12 -16.15
N ASP A 76 -2.38 8.40 -15.77
CA ASP A 76 -1.70 9.43 -16.55
C ASP A 76 -0.24 9.08 -16.81
N ALA A 77 0.51 8.72 -15.77
CA ALA A 77 1.91 8.32 -15.89
C ALA A 77 2.09 7.12 -16.83
N ARG A 78 1.24 6.09 -16.71
CA ARG A 78 1.26 4.93 -17.62
C ARG A 78 0.97 5.31 -19.06
N ARG A 79 0.00 6.21 -19.30
CA ARG A 79 -0.28 6.73 -20.66
C ARG A 79 0.91 7.47 -21.25
N ASN A 80 1.73 8.10 -20.40
CA ASN A 80 2.97 8.78 -20.79
C ASN A 80 4.18 7.83 -20.89
N GLY A 81 4.00 6.52 -20.73
CA GLY A 81 5.09 5.54 -20.77
C GLY A 81 6.04 5.61 -19.57
N GLU A 82 5.61 6.24 -18.46
CA GLU A 82 6.39 6.31 -17.23
C GLU A 82 6.18 5.08 -16.35
N GLU A 83 7.22 4.71 -15.60
CA GLU A 83 7.12 3.66 -14.60
C GLU A 83 6.70 4.22 -13.23
N ILE A 84 5.83 3.47 -12.54
CA ILE A 84 5.28 3.87 -11.25
C ILE A 84 6.24 3.50 -10.13
N GLN A 85 6.47 4.43 -9.21
CA GLN A 85 7.34 4.18 -8.06
C GLN A 85 6.79 3.05 -7.19
N ASN A 86 7.67 2.16 -6.73
CA ASN A 86 7.29 1.03 -5.89
C ASN A 86 6.60 1.45 -4.58
N ILE A 87 7.00 2.60 -4.02
CA ILE A 87 6.34 3.14 -2.82
C ILE A 87 4.86 3.46 -3.03
N VAL A 88 4.49 3.90 -4.25
CA VAL A 88 3.09 4.17 -4.62
C VAL A 88 2.33 2.87 -4.79
N LYS A 89 2.93 1.85 -5.41
CA LYS A 89 2.33 0.51 -5.54
C LYS A 89 2.03 -0.09 -4.16
N SER A 90 3.03 -0.13 -3.27
CA SER A 90 2.87 -0.63 -1.89
C SER A 90 1.84 0.16 -1.08
N TRP A 91 1.74 1.47 -1.30
CA TRP A 91 0.73 2.29 -0.66
C TRP A 91 -0.68 1.95 -1.15
N LEU A 92 -0.89 1.77 -2.46
CA LEU A 92 -2.19 1.35 -3.01
C LEU A 92 -2.64 0.00 -2.45
N ASP A 93 -1.72 -0.96 -2.34
CA ASP A 93 -2.00 -2.27 -1.73
C ASP A 93 -2.39 -2.14 -0.25
N SER A 94 -1.66 -1.29 0.50
CA SER A 94 -1.96 -1.02 1.91
C SER A 94 -3.33 -0.37 2.10
N VAL A 95 -3.72 0.55 1.21
CA VAL A 95 -5.06 1.16 1.21
C VAL A 95 -6.12 0.11 0.94
N LYS A 96 -5.95 -0.73 -0.08
CA LYS A 96 -6.90 -1.81 -0.42
C LYS A 96 -7.14 -2.73 0.79
N ASN A 97 -6.07 -3.28 1.36
CA ASN A 97 -6.18 -4.19 2.50
C ASN A 97 -6.88 -3.54 3.70
N THR A 98 -6.60 -2.27 3.98
CA THR A 98 -7.21 -1.56 5.11
C THR A 98 -8.69 -1.27 4.86
N ILE A 99 -9.08 -0.93 3.62
CA ILE A 99 -10.49 -0.75 3.23
C ILE A 99 -11.25 -2.08 3.32
N ASP A 100 -10.66 -3.17 2.85
CA ASP A 100 -11.28 -4.50 2.89
C ASP A 100 -11.54 -4.92 4.34
N GLU A 101 -10.56 -4.79 5.24
CA GLU A 101 -10.73 -5.12 6.67
C GLU A 101 -11.77 -4.20 7.34
N ALA A 102 -11.80 -2.92 6.99
CA ALA A 102 -12.83 -1.99 7.50
C ALA A 102 -14.23 -2.35 7.01
N SER A 103 -14.36 -2.75 5.74
CA SER A 103 -15.63 -3.14 5.12
C SER A 103 -16.18 -4.42 5.74
N GLU A 104 -15.35 -5.43 5.98
CA GLU A 104 -15.76 -6.64 6.70
C GLU A 104 -16.33 -6.32 8.09
N LEU A 105 -15.66 -5.44 8.84
CA LEU A 105 -16.12 -5.04 10.17
C LEU A 105 -17.44 -4.26 10.12
N ILE A 106 -17.58 -3.33 9.16
CA ILE A 106 -18.78 -2.52 8.98
C ILE A 106 -19.98 -3.40 8.59
N ASN A 107 -19.80 -4.28 7.60
CA ASN A 107 -20.87 -5.17 7.12
C ASN A 107 -21.31 -6.17 8.20
N GLY A 108 -20.37 -6.65 9.03
CA GLY A 108 -20.67 -7.51 10.17
C GLY A 108 -21.47 -6.80 11.27
N ASP A 109 -21.30 -5.49 11.46
CA ASP A 109 -22.04 -4.71 12.46
C ASP A 109 -23.46 -4.36 12.01
N ASP A 110 -23.64 -4.00 10.73
CA ASP A 110 -24.96 -3.66 10.17
C ASP A 110 -25.93 -4.86 10.29
N HIS A 111 -25.44 -6.10 10.13
CA HIS A 111 -26.20 -7.34 10.38
C HIS A 111 -26.63 -7.55 11.85
N HIS A 112 -25.87 -7.02 12.81
CA HIS A 112 -26.16 -7.13 14.25
C HIS A 112 -27.09 -6.02 14.76
N GLN A 113 -27.09 -4.84 14.14
CA GLN A 113 -28.03 -3.76 14.46
C GLN A 113 -29.44 -4.06 13.93
N GLN A 114 -29.58 -4.77 12.80
CA GLN A 114 -30.89 -5.12 12.23
C GLN A 114 -31.62 -6.22 13.01
N GLN A 115 -30.91 -6.99 13.85
CA GLN A 115 -31.47 -7.98 14.78
C GLN A 115 -31.80 -7.40 16.17
N GLN A 116 -31.56 -6.10 16.41
CA GLN A 116 -31.62 -5.43 17.72
C GLN A 116 -32.94 -4.67 17.99
N ALA A 117 -34.08 -5.16 17.51
CA ALA A 117 -35.38 -4.71 18.04
C ALA A 117 -35.72 -5.34 19.42
N ASP A 118 -35.09 -6.45 19.81
CA ASP A 118 -35.41 -7.17 21.04
C ASP A 118 -34.26 -7.17 22.06
N MET A 119 -34.20 -6.11 22.88
CA MET A 119 -33.25 -6.00 23.99
C MET A 119 -33.82 -6.61 25.28
N LYS A 120 -33.76 -7.94 25.44
CA LYS A 120 -33.97 -8.61 26.74
C LYS A 120 -32.63 -9.09 27.30
N CYS A 121 -31.95 -8.25 28.09
CA CYS A 121 -30.90 -8.75 29.01
C CYS A 121 -31.48 -8.88 30.42
N PHE A 122 -31.86 -10.09 30.80
CA PHE A 122 -32.18 -10.45 32.19
C PHE A 122 -31.41 -11.73 32.52
N LYS A 123 -30.68 -11.73 33.66
CA LYS A 123 -29.84 -12.85 34.18
C LYS A 123 -28.47 -13.08 33.51
N GLY A 124 -27.58 -12.07 33.55
CA GLY A 124 -26.13 -12.31 33.72
C GLY A 124 -25.29 -12.73 32.49
N SER A 125 -25.86 -12.91 31.31
CA SER A 125 -25.08 -13.21 30.09
C SER A 125 -25.46 -12.26 28.94
N CYS A 126 -24.94 -11.03 28.97
CA CYS A 126 -25.06 -10.11 27.83
C CYS A 126 -23.92 -10.37 26.82
N THR A 127 -23.93 -11.51 26.13
CA THR A 127 -22.95 -11.87 25.08
C THR A 127 -22.85 -10.79 23.99
N ASN A 128 -23.96 -10.13 23.67
CA ASN A 128 -24.05 -9.02 22.73
C ASN A 128 -23.25 -7.78 23.19
N LEU A 129 -23.16 -7.53 24.50
CA LEU A 129 -22.43 -6.38 25.05
C LEU A 129 -20.92 -6.57 24.91
N LYS A 130 -20.42 -7.78 25.19
CA LYS A 130 -18.99 -8.13 25.04
C LYS A 130 -18.55 -8.07 23.57
N LYS A 131 -19.37 -8.60 22.65
CA LYS A 131 -19.12 -8.51 21.21
C LYS A 131 -19.10 -7.04 20.74
N ARG A 132 -20.10 -6.25 21.15
CA ARG A 132 -20.17 -4.81 20.85
C ARG A 132 -18.94 -4.06 21.33
N TYR A 133 -18.47 -4.34 22.55
CA TYR A 133 -17.23 -3.77 23.05
C TYR A 133 -16.02 -4.15 22.18
N GLN A 134 -15.89 -5.42 21.80
CA GLN A 134 -14.80 -5.90 20.93
C GLN A 134 -14.82 -5.24 19.54
N HIS A 135 -16.00 -5.16 18.91
CA HIS A 135 -16.17 -4.50 17.61
C HIS A 135 -15.89 -2.99 17.69
N SER A 136 -16.36 -2.30 18.74
CA SER A 136 -16.06 -0.89 19.01
C SER A 136 -14.55 -0.64 19.13
N GLN A 137 -13.84 -1.52 19.84
CA GLN A 137 -12.39 -1.44 19.98
C GLN A 137 -11.67 -1.71 18.66
N LYS A 138 -12.12 -2.70 17.87
CA LYS A 138 -11.56 -2.99 16.54
C LYS A 138 -11.79 -1.80 15.58
N ALA A 139 -12.97 -1.18 15.61
CA ALA A 139 -13.29 -0.02 14.79
C ALA A 139 -12.39 1.18 15.12
N ALA A 140 -12.14 1.44 16.40
CA ALA A 140 -11.22 2.50 16.83
C ALA A 140 -9.77 2.24 16.38
N ARG A 141 -9.31 0.98 16.41
CA ARG A 141 -7.97 0.60 15.90
C ARG A 141 -7.88 0.76 14.39
N LEU A 142 -8.86 0.26 13.65
CA LEU A 142 -8.89 0.39 12.19
C LEU A 142 -8.96 1.84 11.75
N LYS A 143 -9.72 2.69 12.45
CA LYS A 143 -9.73 4.15 12.20
C LYS A 143 -8.32 4.73 12.27
N ALA A 144 -7.54 4.35 13.29
CA ALA A 144 -6.16 4.82 13.42
C ALA A 144 -5.26 4.29 12.29
N GLY A 145 -5.43 3.03 11.87
CA GLY A 145 -4.75 2.44 10.72
C GLY A 145 -5.06 3.17 9.41
N VAL A 146 -6.35 3.36 9.09
CA VAL A 146 -6.82 4.11 7.92
C VAL A 146 -6.23 5.52 7.90
N ALA A 147 -6.27 6.22 9.03
CA ALA A 147 -5.69 7.55 9.15
C ALA A 147 -4.16 7.56 8.96
N GLY A 148 -3.47 6.49 9.37
CA GLY A 148 -2.04 6.27 9.13
C GLY A 148 -1.72 6.17 7.65
N VAL A 149 -2.34 5.23 6.94
CA VAL A 149 -2.14 5.03 5.50
C VAL A 149 -2.52 6.30 4.72
N ARG A 150 -3.60 7.00 5.12
CA ARG A 150 -3.99 8.28 4.50
C ARG A 150 -2.91 9.35 4.62
N LYS A 151 -2.19 9.43 5.75
CA LYS A 151 -1.10 10.40 5.94
C LYS A 151 0.11 10.11 5.05
N GLU A 152 0.36 8.84 4.74
CA GLU A 152 1.45 8.44 3.84
C GLU A 152 1.25 8.95 2.41
N ALA A 153 0.00 9.04 1.97
CA ALA A 153 -0.38 9.61 0.69
C ALA A 153 0.07 11.07 0.49
N GLY A 154 0.33 11.80 1.57
CA GLY A 154 0.85 13.17 1.55
C GLY A 154 2.37 13.26 1.41
N LYS A 155 3.10 12.14 1.45
CA LYS A 155 4.56 12.11 1.44
C LYS A 155 5.15 11.96 0.04
N PHE A 156 4.37 11.50 -0.95
CA PHE A 156 4.86 11.27 -2.30
C PHE A 156 4.84 12.59 -3.09
N LYS A 157 6.02 13.13 -3.45
CA LYS A 157 6.16 14.32 -4.30
C LYS A 157 5.90 14.04 -5.78
N LYS A 158 6.19 12.81 -6.22
CA LYS A 158 6.01 12.33 -7.59
C LYS A 158 5.51 10.88 -7.53
N VAL A 159 4.63 10.48 -8.44
CA VAL A 159 4.07 9.12 -8.48
C VAL A 159 4.85 8.16 -9.38
N SER A 160 5.63 8.71 -10.30
CA SER A 160 6.28 7.99 -11.39
C SER A 160 7.68 8.52 -11.66
N TYR A 161 8.40 7.88 -12.57
CA TYR A 161 9.65 8.36 -13.15
C TYR A 161 9.67 8.04 -14.64
N LEU A 162 10.39 8.88 -15.40
CA LEU A 162 10.61 8.63 -16.81
C LEU A 162 11.45 7.37 -16.94
N THR A 163 10.96 6.44 -17.74
CA THR A 163 11.74 5.33 -18.26
C THR A 163 12.02 5.61 -19.72
N ILE A 164 13.21 5.24 -20.18
CA ILE A 164 13.54 5.28 -21.61
C ILE A 164 12.47 4.42 -22.32
N PRO A 165 11.64 5.01 -23.20
CA PRO A 165 10.55 4.28 -23.84
C PRO A 165 11.09 3.05 -24.59
N GLU A 166 10.49 1.89 -24.36
CA GLU A 166 10.85 0.69 -25.10
C GLU A 166 10.47 0.88 -26.58
N GLU A 167 11.43 0.70 -27.49
CA GLU A 167 11.23 1.10 -28.88
C GLU A 167 10.21 0.21 -29.60
N THR A 168 9.23 0.82 -30.26
CA THR A 168 8.10 0.15 -30.93
C THR A 168 8.52 -0.89 -31.98
N TRP A 169 9.73 -0.84 -32.54
CA TRP A 169 10.19 -1.84 -33.50
C TRP A 169 10.53 -3.20 -32.88
N MET A 170 10.64 -3.30 -31.55
CA MET A 170 10.91 -4.57 -30.85
C MET A 170 9.68 -5.49 -30.77
N GLU A 171 8.45 -4.97 -30.83
CA GLU A 171 7.24 -5.79 -30.68
C GLU A 171 6.88 -6.61 -31.94
N SER A 172 7.53 -6.37 -33.09
CA SER A 172 7.01 -6.83 -34.39
C SER A 172 7.61 -8.13 -34.96
N SER A 173 8.46 -8.88 -34.24
CA SER A 173 9.05 -10.11 -34.79
C SER A 173 8.34 -11.40 -34.36
N ASN A 174 7.06 -11.57 -34.71
CA ASN A 174 6.36 -12.86 -34.58
C ASN A 174 6.73 -13.84 -35.73
N ASN A 175 8.00 -13.82 -36.16
CA ASN A 175 8.50 -14.52 -37.34
C ASN A 175 9.49 -15.62 -36.92
N ASN A 176 9.09 -16.46 -35.96
CA ASN A 176 9.93 -17.54 -35.42
C ASN A 176 10.51 -18.47 -36.51
N ASN A 177 9.85 -18.61 -37.66
CA ASN A 177 10.25 -19.55 -38.69
C ASN A 177 11.37 -19.04 -39.62
N THR A 178 11.57 -17.72 -39.74
CA THR A 178 12.54 -17.15 -40.70
C THR A 178 13.96 -17.06 -40.11
N PHE A 179 14.07 -17.08 -38.78
CA PHE A 179 15.34 -16.85 -38.10
C PHE A 179 16.06 -18.12 -37.64
N GLU A 180 15.36 -19.26 -37.50
CA GLU A 180 16.00 -20.54 -37.16
C GLU A 180 17.16 -20.90 -38.11
N ALA A 181 17.04 -20.58 -39.41
CA ALA A 181 18.10 -20.79 -40.38
C ALA A 181 19.38 -19.94 -40.14
N ARG A 182 19.28 -18.85 -39.38
CA ARG A 182 20.37 -17.89 -39.11
C ARG A 182 20.78 -17.84 -37.63
N LYS A 183 20.24 -18.73 -36.81
CA LYS A 183 20.50 -18.82 -35.37
C LYS A 183 22.00 -18.98 -35.04
N TYR A 184 22.72 -19.73 -35.86
CA TYR A 184 24.18 -19.87 -35.72
C TYR A 184 24.92 -18.54 -35.90
N ILE A 185 24.52 -17.73 -36.89
CA ILE A 185 25.13 -16.42 -37.15
C ILE A 185 24.80 -15.45 -36.00
N LEU A 186 23.55 -15.43 -35.54
CA LEU A 186 23.16 -14.62 -34.37
C LEU A 186 24.00 -14.96 -33.15
N LYS A 187 24.11 -16.25 -32.83
CA LYS A 187 24.89 -16.73 -31.70
C LYS A 187 26.34 -16.27 -31.80
N ASN A 188 26.98 -16.44 -32.97
CA ASN A 188 28.36 -15.98 -33.15
C ASN A 188 28.52 -14.47 -32.95
N ILE A 189 27.54 -13.65 -33.37
CA ILE A 189 27.57 -12.20 -33.14
C ILE A 189 27.44 -11.89 -31.65
N ILE A 190 26.50 -12.55 -30.95
CA ILE A 190 26.29 -12.36 -29.50
C ILE A 190 27.51 -12.83 -28.69
N ASP A 191 28.09 -13.97 -29.04
CA ASP A 191 29.30 -14.51 -28.40
C ASP A 191 30.48 -13.55 -28.63
N ALA A 192 30.63 -12.99 -29.82
CA ALA A 192 31.65 -11.99 -30.12
C ALA A 192 31.43 -10.69 -29.32
N LEU A 193 30.20 -10.19 -29.24
CA LEU A 193 29.83 -9.01 -28.47
C LEU A 193 29.97 -9.20 -26.95
N SER A 194 29.95 -10.44 -26.47
CA SER A 194 30.17 -10.78 -25.06
C SER A 194 31.67 -10.82 -24.69
N ASN A 195 32.56 -10.81 -25.67
CA ASN A 195 34.00 -10.78 -25.44
C ASN A 195 34.47 -9.34 -25.21
N HIS A 196 35.09 -9.08 -24.06
CA HIS A 196 35.63 -7.76 -23.71
C HIS A 196 36.75 -7.26 -24.64
N ASP A 197 37.38 -8.14 -25.42
CA ASP A 197 38.40 -7.76 -26.41
C ASP A 197 37.80 -7.29 -27.76
N VAL A 198 36.46 -7.29 -27.90
CA VAL A 198 35.77 -6.95 -29.15
C VAL A 198 34.96 -5.66 -28.98
N ASP A 199 35.43 -4.58 -29.60
CA ASP A 199 34.72 -3.28 -29.57
C ASP A 199 33.63 -3.15 -30.65
N TRP A 200 33.76 -3.86 -31.78
CA TRP A 200 32.89 -3.67 -32.94
C TRP A 200 32.66 -4.95 -33.76
N VAL A 201 31.43 -5.11 -34.25
CA VAL A 201 31.03 -6.20 -35.16
C VAL A 201 30.33 -5.62 -36.37
N GLY A 202 30.86 -5.88 -37.57
CA GLY A 202 30.28 -5.43 -38.84
C GLY A 202 29.45 -6.51 -39.53
N ILE A 203 28.22 -6.18 -39.95
CA ILE A 203 27.37 -7.05 -40.79
C ILE A 203 27.33 -6.49 -42.22
N TYR A 204 27.87 -7.23 -43.19
CA TYR A 204 27.97 -6.81 -44.58
C TYR A 204 27.30 -7.80 -45.54
N GLY A 205 26.98 -7.36 -46.77
CA GLY A 205 26.31 -8.18 -47.79
C GLY A 205 25.42 -7.36 -48.73
N MET A 206 24.84 -8.03 -49.73
CA MET A 206 23.98 -7.41 -50.75
C MET A 206 22.76 -6.69 -50.13
N GLY A 207 22.18 -5.72 -50.86
CA GLY A 207 20.93 -5.08 -50.47
C GLY A 207 19.78 -6.10 -50.33
N GLY A 208 18.83 -5.85 -49.43
CA GLY A 208 17.63 -6.70 -49.27
C GLY A 208 17.81 -8.04 -48.54
N VAL A 209 19.04 -8.46 -48.22
CA VAL A 209 19.30 -9.77 -47.56
C VAL A 209 18.90 -9.84 -46.07
N GLY A 210 18.40 -8.74 -45.49
CA GLY A 210 17.93 -8.68 -44.10
C GLY A 210 19.01 -8.36 -43.06
N LYS A 211 20.05 -7.59 -43.40
CA LYS A 211 21.12 -7.19 -42.46
C LYS A 211 20.58 -6.39 -41.27
N THR A 212 19.74 -5.38 -41.55
CA THR A 212 19.08 -4.59 -40.51
C THR A 212 18.18 -5.44 -39.63
N THR A 213 17.50 -6.44 -40.22
CA THR A 213 16.69 -7.40 -39.46
C THR A 213 17.56 -8.25 -38.52
N LEU A 214 18.74 -8.69 -38.98
CA LEU A 214 19.69 -9.41 -38.14
C LEU A 214 20.20 -8.53 -36.98
N ALA A 215 20.54 -7.26 -37.24
CA ALA A 215 20.96 -6.33 -36.19
C ALA A 215 19.85 -6.08 -35.15
N LYS A 216 18.59 -5.96 -35.58
CA LYS A 216 17.43 -5.85 -34.68
C LYS A 216 17.29 -7.08 -33.77
N GLU A 217 17.51 -8.27 -34.31
CA GLU A 217 17.46 -9.52 -33.54
C GLU A 217 18.62 -9.65 -32.54
N VAL A 218 19.82 -9.19 -32.91
CA VAL A 218 20.97 -9.09 -31.98
C VAL A 218 20.62 -8.21 -30.78
N VAL A 219 20.01 -7.04 -31.00
CA VAL A 219 19.57 -6.17 -29.91
C VAL A 219 18.52 -6.86 -29.05
N ARG A 220 17.51 -7.48 -29.67
CA ARG A 220 16.44 -8.20 -28.95
C ARG A 220 17.02 -9.26 -28.02
N GLN A 221 17.92 -10.10 -28.51
CA GLN A 221 18.56 -11.16 -27.73
C GLN A 221 19.48 -10.58 -26.64
N SER A 222 20.28 -9.56 -26.96
CA SER A 222 21.19 -8.90 -26.00
C SER A 222 20.45 -8.29 -24.81
N LYS A 223 19.25 -7.75 -25.03
CA LYS A 223 18.37 -7.25 -23.95
C LYS A 223 17.84 -8.38 -23.07
N GLN A 224 17.38 -9.47 -23.68
CA GLN A 224 16.88 -10.65 -22.93
C GLN A 224 17.98 -11.27 -22.06
N ASP A 225 19.18 -11.37 -22.62
CA ASP A 225 20.35 -11.94 -21.95
C ASP A 225 21.05 -10.92 -21.03
N LYS A 226 20.60 -9.65 -21.02
CA LYS A 226 21.14 -8.54 -20.22
C LYS A 226 22.65 -8.36 -20.37
N LEU A 227 23.15 -8.46 -21.61
CA LEU A 227 24.59 -8.40 -21.91
C LEU A 227 25.18 -7.00 -21.73
N PHE A 228 24.36 -5.97 -21.92
CA PHE A 228 24.76 -4.56 -21.83
C PHE A 228 23.90 -3.83 -20.82
N GLY A 229 24.50 -2.84 -20.16
CA GLY A 229 23.77 -1.94 -19.25
C GLY A 229 22.75 -1.09 -20.00
N GLU A 230 23.14 -0.57 -21.17
CA GLU A 230 22.28 0.21 -22.06
C GLU A 230 22.53 -0.16 -23.52
N ILE A 231 21.47 -0.11 -24.35
CA ILE A 231 21.55 -0.40 -25.79
C ILE A 231 20.78 0.66 -26.56
N VAL A 232 21.48 1.35 -27.46
CA VAL A 232 20.92 2.36 -28.36
C VAL A 232 20.93 1.82 -29.79
N PHE A 233 19.75 1.74 -30.41
CA PHE A 233 19.62 1.37 -31.82
C PHE A 233 19.19 2.61 -32.62
N LEU A 234 19.97 2.96 -33.64
CA LEU A 234 19.66 4.09 -34.52
C LEU A 234 19.93 3.74 -35.99
N GLU A 235 19.16 4.35 -36.88
CA GLU A 235 19.37 4.23 -38.32
C GLU A 235 20.18 5.43 -38.83
N VAL A 236 21.35 5.16 -39.39
CA VAL A 236 22.22 6.19 -39.98
C VAL A 236 22.07 6.16 -41.50
N TYR A 237 21.76 7.30 -42.10
CA TYR A 237 21.64 7.46 -43.55
C TYR A 237 22.99 7.76 -44.20
N GLN A 238 23.05 7.60 -45.52
CA GLN A 238 24.27 7.80 -46.31
C GLN A 238 24.89 9.19 -46.13
N THR A 239 24.06 10.21 -45.95
CA THR A 239 24.46 11.56 -45.55
C THR A 239 24.16 11.73 -44.06
N PRO A 240 25.11 11.44 -43.16
CA PRO A 240 24.85 11.51 -41.73
C PRO A 240 24.75 12.95 -41.26
N ASP A 241 23.70 13.26 -40.50
CA ASP A 241 23.60 14.46 -39.70
C ASP A 241 24.13 14.14 -38.29
N ILE A 242 25.40 14.46 -38.07
CA ILE A 242 26.11 14.13 -36.83
C ILE A 242 25.42 14.75 -35.62
N LYS A 243 24.94 15.98 -35.76
CA LYS A 243 24.27 16.71 -34.68
C LYS A 243 22.98 16.00 -34.28
N LYS A 244 22.18 15.59 -35.26
CA LYS A 244 20.94 14.84 -35.05
C LYS A 244 21.21 13.46 -34.43
N ILE A 245 22.24 12.75 -34.90
CA ILE A 245 22.65 11.45 -34.35
C ILE A 245 23.04 11.58 -32.87
N GLN A 246 23.84 12.60 -32.52
CA GLN A 246 24.21 12.85 -31.13
C GLN A 246 22.99 13.16 -30.26
N GLU A 247 22.09 14.04 -30.73
CA GLU A 247 20.85 14.38 -30.01
C GLU A 247 19.98 13.14 -29.79
N GLU A 248 19.81 12.30 -30.80
CA GLU A 248 19.03 11.06 -30.69
C GLU A 248 19.67 10.06 -29.72
N ILE A 249 20.99 9.94 -29.68
CA ILE A 249 21.70 9.10 -28.70
C ILE A 249 21.51 9.66 -27.28
N ALA A 250 21.65 10.97 -27.10
CA ALA A 250 21.50 11.62 -25.81
C ALA A 250 20.08 11.47 -25.26
N ASP A 251 19.07 11.70 -26.09
CA ASP A 251 17.66 11.51 -25.72
C ASP A 251 17.39 10.07 -25.25
N ARG A 252 17.96 9.08 -25.95
CA ARG A 252 17.81 7.65 -25.62
C ARG A 252 18.56 7.24 -24.36
N LEU A 253 19.65 7.92 -24.01
CA LEU A 253 20.44 7.67 -22.82
C LEU A 253 20.07 8.61 -21.64
N GLY A 254 19.14 9.54 -21.84
CA GLY A 254 18.79 10.55 -20.83
C GLY A 254 19.91 11.56 -20.53
N LEU A 255 20.74 11.88 -21.53
CA LEU A 255 21.85 12.83 -21.44
C LEU A 255 21.43 14.21 -21.98
N GLU A 256 22.07 15.28 -21.50
CA GLU A 256 21.89 16.65 -21.99
C GLU A 256 23.20 17.22 -22.53
N PHE A 257 23.17 17.80 -23.74
CA PHE A 257 24.29 18.55 -24.29
C PHE A 257 24.12 20.06 -24.05
N TYR A 258 25.13 20.70 -23.44
CA TYR A 258 25.14 22.16 -23.26
C TYR A 258 25.90 22.87 -24.39
N GLU A 259 26.84 22.18 -25.03
CA GLU A 259 27.66 22.68 -26.12
C GLU A 259 26.87 22.72 -27.44
N LYS A 260 27.05 23.82 -28.19
CA LYS A 260 26.32 24.06 -29.44
C LYS A 260 27.00 23.48 -30.68
N THR A 261 28.30 23.22 -30.61
CA THR A 261 29.13 22.73 -31.73
C THR A 261 29.40 21.24 -31.61
N ASP A 262 29.46 20.52 -32.73
CA ASP A 262 29.73 19.08 -32.76
C ASP A 262 31.03 18.70 -32.02
N SER A 263 32.11 19.47 -32.21
CA SER A 263 33.38 19.25 -31.51
C SER A 263 33.29 19.51 -30.00
N GLY A 264 32.40 20.41 -29.57
CA GLY A 264 32.16 20.66 -28.15
C GLY A 264 31.42 19.49 -27.53
N ARG A 265 30.34 19.04 -28.18
CA ARG A 265 29.53 17.89 -27.75
C ARG A 265 30.36 16.61 -27.63
N ALA A 266 31.26 16.35 -28.58
CA ALA A 266 32.11 15.16 -28.58
C ALA A 266 33.12 15.09 -27.42
N ARG A 267 33.41 16.19 -26.72
CA ARG A 267 34.33 16.23 -25.57
C ARG A 267 33.64 16.03 -24.23
N THR A 268 32.32 16.16 -24.19
CA THR A 268 31.53 16.24 -22.95
C THR A 268 30.86 14.88 -22.62
N VAL A 269 31.03 13.87 -23.48
CA VAL A 269 30.54 12.49 -23.28
C VAL A 269 31.59 11.64 -22.58
#